data_AF-A0A2H9TK89-F1
#
_entry.id   AF-A0A2H9TK89-F1
#
_cell.length_a   1.000
_cell.length_b   1.000
_cell.length_c   1.000
_cell.angle_alpha   90.00
_cell.angle_beta   90.00
_cell.angle_gamma   90.00
#
_symmetry.space_group_name_H-M   'P 1'
#
loop_
_entity.id
_entity.type
_entity.pdbx_description
1 polymer ?
#
loop_
_entity_poly.entity_id
_entity_poly.type
_entity_poly.pdbx_seq_one_letter_code
_entity_poly.pdbx_strand_id
1 'polypeptide(L)'
;MSTPNVIPSTSAPLLASSFILEQDCRGTNDAYILCRNANDDPAVCETLAHAVLECTRRSLDRVAASPCRTLFERFWRCLDVNNQDFIYCRPEEFSFEACTKLHLPISSNKSVKCPQPWMIWLWLGYCTAIFVRFTPQNLPRKHDYSTINTIFRIFDITLPNVDVVARLLSLSEYDFGPHYYCYAEPSERIDLLLPYGQDRRLHGNVFHIIKLLSNPSLAEALFVDYHGDIYPRGRRDAFFFPILYFRDIKLQRRLLELLLAKEICWLEWLRDLVRCLPESEVRWLFGRLREQMVPEIMVIFMTLPYGVELFDSYLAAASTDETDQLIADAIGMMSSLYNNSVPNRLLSGMTIPAMIDSMLRIAPTRHDCSFWGTLGSLLLCHPQNDQIAWYLKHLRNGHPFITRKLVGLYLRESHDDKECGVNVYDESGYYESGYDESTRDAHPTLYHDETIISHFSRINLPGWFGVWEERRITWLRESPLVPLITKTVIRESEAVKRILNWAEKDILPLNVSVKGAGGAVAPISDVMIEWMKQSMALLPVDLDELSATIMGLLTAWPYLLAERRKVDMSCLFKLRPSTSWEAFLCLDERLLTMAAKMGLSLYFTLSDLRLLTDSSCTVLSTHV
;
A
#
# COMPACT_ATOMS: atom_id res chain seq x y z
N MET A 1 43.00 6.02 41.67
CA MET A 1 42.08 7.08 42.14
C MET A 1 41.52 7.78 40.91
N SER A 2 40.31 7.44 40.48
CA SER A 2 39.60 8.15 39.42
C SER A 2 39.26 9.55 39.92
N THR A 3 39.77 10.59 39.27
CA THR A 3 39.37 11.97 39.55
C THR A 3 37.86 12.09 39.29
N PRO A 4 37.03 12.37 40.31
CA PRO A 4 35.56 12.23 40.22
C PRO A 4 34.86 13.24 39.29
N ASN A 5 35.59 14.07 38.56
CA ASN A 5 35.06 15.22 37.81
C ASN A 5 35.39 15.24 36.32
N VAL A 6 35.96 14.18 35.75
CA VAL A 6 36.27 14.15 34.31
C VAL A 6 35.12 13.50 33.54
N ILE A 7 34.50 14.25 32.62
CA ILE A 7 33.57 13.68 31.64
C ILE A 7 34.38 12.85 30.64
N PRO A 8 33.98 11.59 30.36
CA PRO A 8 34.66 10.77 29.36
C PRO A 8 34.58 11.44 27.97
N SER A 9 35.71 11.58 27.28
CA SER A 9 35.77 12.13 25.93
C SER A 9 35.46 11.07 24.86
N THR A 10 34.40 10.29 25.07
CA THR A 10 33.87 9.37 24.07
C THR A 10 32.90 10.09 23.13
N SER A 11 32.44 9.41 22.08
CA SER A 11 31.55 10.00 21.06
C SER A 11 30.23 10.51 21.63
N ALA A 12 29.58 9.76 22.52
CA ALA A 12 28.25 10.13 23.05
C ALA A 12 28.28 11.42 23.93
N PRO A 13 29.20 11.61 24.89
CA PRO A 13 29.33 12.86 25.64
C PRO A 13 29.68 14.07 24.76
N LEU A 14 30.54 13.89 23.75
CA LEU A 14 30.86 14.95 22.79
C LEU A 14 29.62 15.33 21.96
N LEU A 15 28.84 14.34 21.52
CA LEU A 15 27.62 14.57 20.77
C LEU A 15 26.53 15.24 21.63
N ALA A 16 26.33 14.78 22.86
CA ALA A 16 25.40 15.37 23.82
C ALA A 16 25.72 16.83 24.18
N SER A 17 26.99 17.22 24.10
CA SER A 17 27.45 18.58 24.40
C SER A 17 27.61 19.47 23.16
N SER A 18 27.33 18.96 21.96
CA SER A 18 27.57 19.64 20.69
C SER A 18 26.98 21.05 20.62
N PHE A 19 25.74 21.26 21.09
CA PHE A 19 25.11 22.60 21.09
C PHE A 19 25.81 23.60 22.03
N ILE A 20 26.35 23.13 23.16
CA ILE A 20 27.12 23.95 24.10
C ILE A 20 28.47 24.32 23.47
N LEU A 21 29.15 23.32 22.89
CA LEU A 21 30.42 23.50 22.20
C LEU A 21 30.29 24.46 21.03
N GLU A 22 29.20 24.37 20.26
CA GLU A 22 28.91 25.31 19.17
C GLU A 22 28.82 26.74 19.71
N GLN A 23 28.10 26.96 20.81
CA GLN A 23 27.91 28.30 21.34
C GLN A 23 29.16 28.88 22.02
N ASP A 24 29.87 28.06 22.80
CA ASP A 24 31.05 28.47 23.55
C ASP A 24 32.31 28.61 22.69
N CYS A 25 32.47 27.73 21.69
CA CYS A 25 33.69 27.63 20.89
C CYS A 25 33.53 28.13 19.46
N ARG A 26 32.39 28.76 19.09
CA ARG A 26 32.13 29.29 17.74
C ARG A 26 33.31 30.11 17.20
N GLY A 27 33.76 31.12 17.95
CA GLY A 27 34.79 32.04 17.47
C GLY A 27 36.13 31.35 17.18
N THR A 28 36.55 30.42 18.03
CA THR A 28 37.78 29.65 17.82
C THR A 28 37.62 28.62 16.70
N ASN A 29 36.44 28.00 16.57
CA ASN A 29 36.15 27.04 15.50
C ASN A 29 36.13 27.74 14.14
N ASP A 30 35.44 28.87 14.03
CA ASP A 30 35.37 29.67 12.80
C ASP A 30 36.76 30.16 12.38
N ALA A 31 37.57 30.65 13.32
CA ALA A 31 38.95 31.06 13.04
C ALA A 31 39.80 29.89 12.54
N TYR A 32 39.67 28.70 13.13
CA TYR A 32 40.37 27.50 12.69
C TYR A 32 39.95 27.06 11.28
N ILE A 33 38.63 27.04 10.99
CA ILE A 33 38.12 26.66 9.66
C ILE A 33 38.56 27.68 8.60
N LEU A 34 38.53 28.99 8.91
CA LEU A 34 39.02 30.03 8.01
C LEU A 34 40.52 29.87 7.73
N CYS A 35 41.33 29.59 8.76
CA CYS A 35 42.76 29.33 8.60
C CYS A 35 43.02 28.10 7.72
N ARG A 36 42.31 26.99 7.99
CA ARG A 36 42.43 25.73 7.23
C ARG A 36 42.02 25.89 5.77
N ASN A 37 41.01 26.70 5.49
CA ASN A 37 40.58 26.95 4.11
C ASN A 37 41.52 27.89 3.35
N ALA A 38 42.29 28.72 4.07
CA ALA A 38 43.25 29.65 3.49
C ALA A 38 44.65 29.05 3.31
N ASN A 39 44.99 27.96 4.01
CA ASN A 39 46.31 27.35 4.01
C ASN A 39 46.21 25.83 3.85
N ASP A 40 46.92 25.26 2.87
CA ASP A 40 46.97 23.82 2.66
C ASP A 40 47.83 23.08 3.71
N ASP A 41 48.79 23.78 4.32
CA ASP A 41 49.65 23.21 5.38
C ASP A 41 48.96 23.28 6.75
N PRO A 42 48.60 22.13 7.37
CA PRO A 42 47.93 22.12 8.67
C PRO A 42 48.79 22.68 9.81
N ALA A 43 50.12 22.72 9.68
CA ALA A 43 51.02 23.26 10.71
C ALA A 43 50.80 24.76 10.96
N VAL A 44 50.37 25.50 9.92
CA VAL A 44 50.09 26.94 10.02
C VAL A 44 48.94 27.23 11.00
N CYS A 45 47.99 26.29 11.13
CA CYS A 45 46.80 26.44 11.96
C CYS A 45 46.89 25.70 13.31
N GLU A 46 48.07 25.18 13.69
CA GLU A 46 48.28 24.37 14.90
C GLU A 46 47.87 25.12 16.18
N THR A 47 48.24 26.40 16.31
CA THR A 47 47.86 27.22 17.47
C THR A 47 46.34 27.38 17.59
N LEU A 48 45.62 27.52 16.47
CA LEU A 48 44.17 27.61 16.45
C LEU A 48 43.51 26.26 16.77
N ALA A 49 44.08 25.15 16.30
CA ALA A 49 43.62 23.81 16.65
C ALA A 49 43.74 23.56 18.18
N HIS A 50 44.86 23.95 18.79
CA HIS A 50 45.02 23.89 20.24
C HIS A 50 44.01 24.78 20.98
N ALA A 51 43.71 25.97 20.46
CA ALA A 51 42.69 26.84 21.04
C ALA A 51 41.28 26.20 21.01
N VAL A 52 40.93 25.50 19.92
CA VAL A 52 39.67 24.74 19.80
C VAL A 52 39.59 23.61 20.83
N LEU A 53 40.66 22.83 20.99
CA LEU A 53 40.72 21.74 21.97
C LEU A 53 40.61 22.26 23.40
N GLU A 54 41.32 23.34 23.72
CA GLU A 54 41.27 23.96 25.05
C GLU A 54 39.90 24.56 25.36
N CYS A 55 39.24 25.16 24.37
CA CYS A 55 37.86 25.64 24.51
C CYS A 55 36.88 24.48 24.76
N THR A 56 37.03 23.39 24.01
CA THR A 56 36.19 22.18 24.14
C THR A 56 36.33 21.59 25.54
N ARG A 57 37.57 21.41 26.00
CA ARG A 57 37.88 20.91 27.35
C ARG A 57 37.26 21.79 28.43
N ARG A 58 37.46 23.11 28.35
CA ARG A 58 36.90 24.08 29.30
C ARG A 58 35.37 24.04 29.33
N SER A 59 34.72 23.83 28.19
CA SER A 59 33.26 23.77 28.10
C SER A 59 32.72 22.48 28.71
N LEU A 60 33.36 21.34 28.47
CA LEU A 60 33.05 20.09 29.15
C LEU A 60 33.27 20.18 30.66
N ASP A 61 34.39 20.77 31.11
CA ASP A 61 34.67 20.98 32.54
C ASP A 61 33.57 21.82 33.21
N ARG A 62 33.02 22.82 32.51
CA ARG A 62 31.87 23.60 33.00
C ARG A 62 30.60 22.75 33.12
N VAL A 63 30.29 21.91 32.14
CA VAL A 63 29.16 20.98 32.24
C VAL A 63 29.36 20.03 33.42
N ALA A 64 30.57 19.51 33.61
CA ALA A 64 30.93 18.60 34.71
C ALA A 64 30.79 19.25 36.09
N ALA A 65 31.13 20.53 36.20
CA ALA A 65 31.02 21.31 37.44
C ALA A 65 29.61 21.86 37.70
N SER A 66 28.70 21.78 36.71
CA SER A 66 27.36 22.36 36.81
C SER A 66 26.37 21.46 37.56
N PRO A 67 25.27 22.03 38.09
CA PRO A 67 24.13 21.24 38.58
C PRO A 67 23.52 20.30 37.52
N CYS A 68 23.79 20.55 36.24
CA CYS A 68 23.24 19.79 35.11
C CYS A 68 23.98 18.49 34.81
N ARG A 69 25.06 18.17 35.52
CA ARG A 69 25.88 16.97 35.28
C ARG A 69 25.05 15.68 35.25
N THR A 70 24.11 15.50 36.16
CA THR A 70 23.29 14.28 36.23
C THR A 70 22.36 14.14 35.03
N LEU A 71 21.82 15.24 34.52
CA LEU A 71 20.98 15.27 33.32
C LEU A 71 21.82 15.04 32.06
N PHE A 72 23.01 15.63 32.01
CA PHE A 72 23.99 15.36 30.96
C PHE A 72 24.36 13.87 30.92
N GLU A 73 24.63 13.24 32.07
CA GLU A 73 24.94 11.82 32.17
C GLU A 73 23.80 10.92 31.70
N ARG A 74 22.55 11.27 31.99
CA ARG A 74 21.39 10.55 31.46
C ARG A 74 21.31 10.69 29.94
N PHE A 75 21.50 11.90 29.43
CA PHE A 75 21.40 12.17 28.01
C PHE A 75 22.45 11.42 27.20
N TRP A 76 23.74 11.55 27.56
CA TRP A 76 24.77 10.86 26.78
C TRP A 76 24.72 9.34 26.94
N ARG A 77 24.31 8.80 28.10
CA ARG A 77 24.10 7.34 28.25
C ARG A 77 22.95 6.85 27.38
N CYS A 78 21.88 7.64 27.23
CA CYS A 78 20.82 7.34 26.28
C CYS A 78 21.37 7.28 24.85
N LEU A 79 22.20 8.25 24.45
CA LEU A 79 22.82 8.24 23.13
C LEU A 79 23.72 7.01 22.95
N ASP A 80 24.48 6.62 23.97
CA ASP A 80 25.40 5.48 23.90
C ASP A 80 24.67 4.15 23.63
N VAL A 81 23.50 3.94 24.26
CA VAL A 81 22.70 2.72 24.07
C VAL A 81 21.83 2.74 22.80
N ASN A 82 21.53 3.92 22.25
CA ASN A 82 20.67 4.10 21.08
C ASN A 82 21.44 4.46 19.81
N ASN A 83 22.68 3.97 19.65
CA ASN A 83 23.50 4.23 18.46
C ASN A 83 23.64 5.72 18.12
N GLN A 84 23.69 6.56 19.15
CA GLN A 84 23.83 8.02 19.07
C GLN A 84 22.66 8.72 18.33
N ASP A 85 21.49 8.08 18.24
CA ASP A 85 20.30 8.67 17.62
C ASP A 85 19.52 9.54 18.62
N PHE A 86 19.41 10.83 18.31
CA PHE A 86 18.71 11.82 19.13
C PHE A 86 17.21 11.54 19.27
N ILE A 87 16.58 10.85 18.31
CA ILE A 87 15.12 10.60 18.32
C ILE A 87 14.69 9.90 19.60
N TYR A 88 15.49 8.94 20.09
CA TYR A 88 15.17 8.17 21.30
C TYR A 88 15.52 8.90 22.59
N CYS A 89 16.31 9.97 22.51
CA CYS A 89 16.87 10.68 23.65
C CYS A 89 16.36 12.12 23.77
N ARG A 90 15.31 12.48 23.03
CA ARG A 90 14.67 13.80 23.10
C ARG A 90 14.21 14.17 24.53
N PRO A 91 13.62 13.27 25.34
CA PRO A 91 13.23 13.62 26.70
C PRO A 91 14.41 14.03 27.60
N GLU A 92 15.52 13.29 27.51
CA GLU A 92 16.76 13.58 28.24
C GLU A 92 17.42 14.84 27.73
N GLU A 93 17.44 15.06 26.41
CA GLU A 93 17.93 16.27 25.76
C GLU A 93 17.19 17.51 26.25
N PHE A 94 15.84 17.51 26.21
CA PHE A 94 15.04 18.65 26.67
C PHE A 94 15.29 18.97 28.15
N SER A 95 15.42 17.93 28.98
CA SER A 95 15.72 18.09 30.40
C SER A 95 17.10 18.73 30.61
N PHE A 96 18.10 18.25 29.86
CA PHE A 96 19.46 18.78 29.90
C PHE A 96 19.53 20.23 29.39
N GLU A 97 18.91 20.52 28.24
CA GLU A 97 18.83 21.86 27.68
C GLU A 97 18.19 22.86 28.64
N ALA A 98 17.06 22.49 29.25
CA ALA A 98 16.37 23.35 30.21
C ALA A 98 17.27 23.71 31.40
N CYS A 99 18.02 22.73 31.92
CA CYS A 99 18.98 22.97 32.99
C CYS A 99 20.14 23.88 32.55
N THR A 100 20.72 23.63 31.37
CA THR A 100 21.84 24.44 30.86
C THR A 100 21.45 25.90 30.65
N LYS A 101 20.24 26.16 30.13
CA LYS A 101 19.70 27.53 29.98
C LYS A 101 19.57 28.27 31.32
N LEU A 102 19.34 27.55 32.42
CA LEU A 102 19.16 28.13 33.75
C LEU A 102 20.49 28.35 34.50
N HIS A 103 21.43 27.42 34.37
CA HIS A 103 22.61 27.37 35.25
C HIS A 103 23.95 27.62 34.54
N LEU A 104 24.03 27.44 33.23
CA LEU A 104 25.24 27.74 32.48
C LEU A 104 25.08 29.12 31.85
N PRO A 105 25.96 30.08 32.16
CA PRO A 105 26.02 31.35 31.44
C PRO A 105 26.63 31.07 30.07
N ILE A 106 25.85 30.45 29.19
CA ILE A 106 26.27 30.25 27.81
C ILE A 106 26.28 31.66 27.22
N SER A 107 27.44 32.08 26.71
CA SER A 107 27.57 33.42 26.15
C SER A 107 26.49 33.55 25.09
N SER A 108 25.47 34.39 25.34
CA SER A 108 24.43 34.66 24.37
C SER A 108 25.07 35.55 23.32
N ASN A 109 25.97 34.95 22.55
CA ASN A 109 26.48 35.53 21.33
C ASN A 109 25.22 35.76 20.52
N LYS A 110 24.84 37.03 20.39
CA LYS A 110 23.56 37.46 19.84
C LYS A 110 23.38 36.68 18.54
N SER A 111 22.58 35.61 18.59
CA SER A 111 22.03 35.03 17.39
C SER A 111 21.50 36.21 16.61
N VAL A 112 21.77 36.25 15.30
CA VAL A 112 21.21 37.24 14.39
C VAL A 112 19.77 37.40 14.83
N LYS A 113 19.45 38.51 15.52
CA LYS A 113 18.13 38.69 16.08
C LYS A 113 17.27 38.68 14.84
N CYS A 114 16.45 37.64 14.65
CA CYS A 114 15.34 37.74 13.73
C CYS A 114 14.73 39.11 14.03
N PRO A 115 14.58 39.97 13.01
CA PRO A 115 14.08 41.32 13.22
C PRO A 115 12.90 41.21 14.16
N GLN A 116 12.89 42.00 15.24
CA GLN A 116 11.89 41.89 16.29
C GLN A 116 10.50 41.76 15.65
N PRO A 117 9.55 41.00 16.22
CA PRO A 117 8.28 40.70 15.57
C PRO A 117 7.60 41.94 14.97
N TRP A 118 7.70 43.10 15.62
CA TRP A 118 7.19 44.38 15.11
C TRP A 118 7.87 44.88 13.83
N MET A 119 9.16 44.62 13.63
CA MET A 119 9.85 44.87 12.35
C MET A 119 9.39 43.90 11.26
N ILE A 120 9.10 42.64 11.59
CA ILE A 120 8.48 41.71 10.61
C ILE A 120 7.08 42.18 10.24
N TRP A 121 6.27 42.66 11.20
CA TRP A 121 4.96 43.25 10.91
C TRP A 121 5.04 44.55 10.10
N LEU A 122 6.02 45.42 10.38
CA LEU A 122 6.28 46.60 9.54
C LEU A 122 6.71 46.20 8.13
N TRP A 123 7.59 45.20 7.97
CA TRP A 123 7.99 44.71 6.65
C TRP A 123 6.84 44.01 5.91
N LEU A 124 6.01 43.21 6.58
CA LEU A 124 4.84 42.58 5.99
C LEU A 124 3.77 43.60 5.59
N GLY A 125 3.70 44.75 6.26
CA GLY A 125 2.83 45.86 5.85
C GLY A 125 3.24 46.54 4.53
N TYR A 126 4.51 46.42 4.12
CA TYR A 126 5.03 46.97 2.85
C TYR A 126 5.35 45.89 1.80
N CYS A 127 5.49 44.63 2.20
CA CYS A 127 5.69 43.51 1.28
C CYS A 127 4.36 43.11 0.64
N THR A 128 4.07 43.69 -0.54
CA THR A 128 2.89 43.31 -1.33
C THR A 128 3.03 41.93 -1.97
N ALA A 129 4.25 41.40 -2.11
CA ALA A 129 4.52 40.08 -2.65
C ALA A 129 5.84 39.49 -2.13
N ILE A 130 5.89 38.16 -1.95
CA ILE A 130 7.11 37.41 -1.63
C ILE A 130 7.45 36.55 -2.84
N PHE A 131 8.61 36.81 -3.46
CA PHE A 131 9.12 35.97 -4.55
C PHE A 131 10.03 34.88 -3.98
N VAL A 132 9.57 33.63 -4.02
CA VAL A 132 10.37 32.47 -3.64
C VAL A 132 11.01 31.87 -4.90
N ARG A 133 12.34 31.85 -4.97
CA ARG A 133 13.08 31.10 -6.00
C ARG A 133 13.66 29.84 -5.39
N PHE A 134 13.28 28.69 -5.93
CA PHE A 134 13.86 27.41 -5.58
C PHE A 134 14.13 26.59 -6.85
N THR A 135 15.08 25.66 -6.75
CA THR A 135 15.20 24.59 -7.74
C THR A 135 14.36 23.39 -7.28
N PRO A 136 13.70 22.67 -8.20
CA PRO A 136 12.91 21.48 -7.88
C PRO A 136 13.65 20.49 -6.97
N GLN A 137 14.95 20.34 -7.17
CA GLN A 137 15.83 19.46 -6.39
C GLN A 137 16.04 19.90 -4.94
N ASN A 138 16.13 21.21 -4.71
CA ASN A 138 16.48 21.73 -3.39
C ASN A 138 15.27 21.80 -2.47
N LEU A 139 14.06 21.97 -3.01
CA LEU A 139 12.88 22.17 -2.20
C LEU A 139 12.55 20.97 -1.29
N PRO A 140 12.38 19.72 -1.80
CA PRO A 140 12.11 18.56 -0.96
C PRO A 140 13.33 18.11 -0.14
N ARG A 141 14.55 18.50 -0.53
CA ARG A 141 15.78 18.15 0.21
C ARG A 141 16.03 19.04 1.42
N LYS A 142 15.62 20.31 1.37
CA LYS A 142 15.97 21.32 2.38
C LYS A 142 14.79 21.74 3.26
N HIS A 143 13.58 21.44 2.84
CA HIS A 143 12.38 21.86 3.53
C HIS A 143 11.50 20.66 3.86
N ASP A 144 10.79 20.79 4.97
CA ASP A 144 9.83 19.79 5.40
C ASP A 144 8.56 19.82 4.54
N TYR A 145 7.75 18.77 4.70
CA TYR A 145 6.46 18.61 4.03
C TYR A 145 5.51 19.79 4.28
N SER A 146 5.54 20.34 5.50
CA SER A 146 4.71 21.48 5.90
C SER A 146 5.02 22.72 5.06
N THR A 147 6.30 23.05 4.91
CA THR A 147 6.76 24.19 4.10
C THR A 147 6.37 24.04 2.64
N ILE A 148 6.58 22.84 2.06
CA ILE A 148 6.24 22.57 0.65
C ILE A 148 4.74 22.72 0.43
N ASN A 149 3.92 22.18 1.35
CA ASN A 149 2.48 22.36 1.30
C ASN A 149 2.10 23.83 1.39
N THR A 150 2.67 24.59 2.34
CA THR A 150 2.42 26.03 2.44
C THR A 150 2.73 26.74 1.14
N ILE A 151 3.83 26.39 0.46
CA ILE A 151 4.17 26.94 -0.86
C ILE A 151 3.07 26.63 -1.88
N PHE A 152 2.61 25.39 -2.02
CA PHE A 152 1.54 25.06 -2.96
C PHE A 152 0.18 25.67 -2.61
N ARG A 153 -0.06 25.97 -1.33
CA ARG A 153 -1.25 26.70 -0.86
C ARG A 153 -1.25 28.16 -1.27
N ILE A 154 -0.12 28.84 -1.15
CA ILE A 154 0.00 30.28 -1.42
C ILE A 154 0.38 30.62 -2.86
N PHE A 155 0.82 29.63 -3.65
CA PHE A 155 1.29 29.86 -5.00
C PHE A 155 0.13 30.16 -5.96
N ASP A 156 0.15 31.35 -6.58
CA ASP A 156 -0.81 31.75 -7.60
C ASP A 156 -0.51 31.11 -8.96
N ILE A 157 -1.52 30.42 -9.51
CA ILE A 157 -1.48 29.88 -10.86
C ILE A 157 -2.08 30.90 -11.82
N THR A 158 -1.25 31.45 -12.68
CA THR A 158 -1.57 32.53 -13.62
C THR A 158 -1.16 32.13 -15.04
N LEU A 159 -1.71 32.79 -16.06
CA LEU A 159 -1.40 32.50 -17.46
C LEU A 159 0.12 32.49 -17.76
N PRO A 160 0.95 33.40 -17.22
CA PRO A 160 2.39 33.37 -17.46
C PRO A 160 3.14 32.18 -16.86
N ASN A 161 2.60 31.54 -15.82
CA ASN A 161 3.32 30.51 -15.06
C ASN A 161 2.67 29.12 -15.11
N VAL A 162 1.44 28.98 -15.62
CA VAL A 162 0.70 27.71 -15.61
C VAL A 162 1.46 26.57 -16.30
N ASP A 163 2.14 26.85 -17.41
CA ASP A 163 2.99 25.86 -18.10
C ASP A 163 4.20 25.43 -17.26
N VAL A 164 4.78 26.35 -16.48
CA VAL A 164 5.89 26.06 -15.58
C VAL A 164 5.42 25.18 -14.42
N VAL A 165 4.24 25.48 -13.87
CA VAL A 165 3.60 24.67 -12.82
C VAL A 165 3.27 23.28 -13.34
N ALA A 166 2.66 23.19 -14.52
CA ALA A 166 2.34 21.91 -15.15
C ALA A 166 3.60 21.06 -15.34
N ARG A 167 4.70 21.66 -15.81
CA ARG A 167 5.99 20.96 -15.91
C ARG A 167 6.53 20.54 -14.54
N LEU A 168 6.49 21.42 -13.55
CA LEU A 168 6.94 21.12 -12.18
C LEU A 168 6.20 19.91 -11.60
N LEU A 169 4.88 19.85 -11.79
CA LEU A 169 4.02 18.76 -11.32
C LEU A 169 4.25 17.45 -12.09
N SER A 170 4.74 17.50 -13.33
CA SER A 170 5.08 16.30 -14.12
C SER A 170 6.41 15.65 -13.74
N LEU A 171 7.24 16.32 -12.94
CA LEU A 171 8.54 15.77 -12.50
C LEU A 171 8.32 14.74 -11.40
N SER A 172 8.24 13.47 -11.79
CA SER A 172 8.03 12.34 -10.88
C SER A 172 9.18 12.14 -9.89
N GLU A 173 10.37 12.67 -10.18
CA GLU A 173 11.54 12.57 -9.30
C GLU A 173 11.39 13.34 -7.99
N TYR A 174 10.50 14.35 -7.96
CA TYR A 174 10.29 15.21 -6.79
C TYR A 174 8.91 15.05 -6.15
N ASP A 175 8.02 14.27 -6.78
CA ASP A 175 6.68 13.93 -6.28
C ASP A 175 5.86 15.14 -5.80
N PHE A 176 5.92 16.26 -6.53
CA PHE A 176 5.15 17.47 -6.20
C PHE A 176 3.64 17.31 -6.41
N GLY A 177 3.24 16.37 -7.26
CA GLY A 177 1.83 16.09 -7.56
C GLY A 177 0.99 15.88 -6.30
N PRO A 178 1.28 14.88 -5.45
CA PRO A 178 0.55 14.64 -4.21
C PRO A 178 0.37 15.87 -3.31
N HIS A 179 1.40 16.72 -3.17
CA HIS A 179 1.32 17.95 -2.37
C HIS A 179 0.28 18.93 -2.92
N TYR A 180 0.24 19.09 -4.24
CA TYR A 180 -0.68 19.99 -4.91
C TYR A 180 -2.10 19.41 -5.04
N TYR A 181 -2.22 18.12 -5.34
CA TYR A 181 -3.50 17.45 -5.62
C TYR A 181 -4.37 17.30 -4.38
N CYS A 182 -3.77 17.03 -3.22
CA CYS A 182 -4.49 16.86 -1.96
C CYS A 182 -4.95 18.18 -1.34
N TYR A 183 -4.60 19.33 -1.93
CA TYR A 183 -5.03 20.63 -1.43
C TYR A 183 -6.41 21.02 -1.97
N ALA A 184 -7.34 21.32 -1.06
CA ALA A 184 -8.61 21.96 -1.38
C ALA A 184 -8.37 23.44 -1.70
N GLU A 185 -8.70 23.84 -2.92
CA GLU A 185 -8.60 25.19 -3.43
C GLU A 185 -9.71 26.07 -2.85
N PRO A 186 -9.39 27.30 -2.43
CA PRO A 186 -10.40 28.28 -2.08
C PRO A 186 -11.17 28.74 -3.34
N SER A 187 -12.41 29.20 -3.17
CA SER A 187 -13.29 29.59 -4.28
C SER A 187 -12.65 30.62 -5.21
N GLU A 188 -11.92 31.59 -4.66
CA GLU A 188 -11.22 32.62 -5.44
C GLU A 188 -10.18 32.02 -6.38
N ARG A 189 -9.47 30.97 -5.94
CA ARG A 189 -8.46 30.28 -6.76
C ARG A 189 -9.11 29.32 -7.75
N ILE A 190 -10.27 28.76 -7.43
CA ILE A 190 -11.07 28.01 -8.40
C ILE A 190 -11.46 28.92 -9.56
N ASP A 191 -11.97 30.13 -9.29
CA ASP A 191 -12.33 31.10 -10.32
C ASP A 191 -11.14 31.49 -11.22
N LEU A 192 -9.94 31.58 -10.64
CA LEU A 192 -8.71 31.81 -11.40
C LEU A 192 -8.28 30.60 -12.24
N LEU A 193 -8.58 29.38 -11.80
CA LEU A 193 -8.22 28.14 -12.49
C LEU A 193 -9.17 27.79 -13.63
N LEU A 194 -10.46 28.09 -13.49
CA LEU A 194 -11.51 27.74 -14.46
C LEU A 194 -11.20 28.15 -15.91
N PRO A 195 -10.67 29.36 -16.20
CA PRO A 195 -10.30 29.75 -17.57
C PRO A 195 -9.29 28.82 -18.25
N TYR A 196 -8.43 28.15 -17.47
CA TYR A 196 -7.43 27.21 -18.02
C TYR A 196 -7.97 25.80 -18.19
N GLY A 197 -9.18 25.54 -17.69
CA GLY A 197 -9.84 24.25 -17.70
C GLY A 197 -10.17 23.68 -19.08
N GLN A 198 -10.10 24.49 -20.13
CA GLN A 198 -10.25 24.04 -21.52
C GLN A 198 -8.91 23.59 -22.15
N ASP A 199 -7.78 23.93 -21.52
CA ASP A 199 -6.47 23.53 -22.02
C ASP A 199 -6.17 22.08 -21.64
N ARG A 200 -6.43 21.18 -22.59
CA ARG A 200 -6.23 19.73 -22.46
C ARG A 200 -4.82 19.35 -21.97
N ARG A 201 -3.80 20.16 -22.26
CA ARG A 201 -2.41 19.90 -21.84
C ARG A 201 -2.24 19.96 -20.33
N LEU A 202 -3.11 20.69 -19.65
CA LEU A 202 -3.09 20.87 -18.19
C LEU A 202 -3.83 19.76 -17.45
N HIS A 203 -4.64 18.94 -18.14
CA HIS A 203 -5.50 17.95 -17.49
C HIS A 203 -4.72 16.78 -16.89
N GLY A 204 -3.55 16.44 -17.42
CA GLY A 204 -2.68 15.42 -16.82
C GLY A 204 -2.01 15.88 -15.53
N ASN A 205 -1.93 17.19 -15.27
CA ASN A 205 -1.06 17.75 -14.24
C ASN A 205 -1.85 18.73 -13.34
N VAL A 206 -2.09 19.96 -13.79
CA VAL A 206 -2.80 20.98 -12.98
C VAL A 206 -4.22 20.56 -12.65
N PHE A 207 -4.94 19.99 -13.61
CA PHE A 207 -6.29 19.42 -13.39
C PHE A 207 -6.25 17.91 -13.27
N HIS A 208 -5.16 17.36 -12.72
CA HIS A 208 -5.05 15.93 -12.48
C HIS A 208 -6.28 15.43 -11.72
N ILE A 209 -6.71 14.22 -12.03
CA ILE A 209 -7.97 13.68 -11.53
C ILE A 209 -8.09 13.85 -10.01
N ILE A 210 -7.09 13.46 -9.22
CA ILE A 210 -7.03 13.62 -7.74
C ILE A 210 -7.27 15.07 -7.28
N LYS A 211 -6.79 16.06 -8.04
CA LYS A 211 -7.03 17.48 -7.75
C LYS A 211 -8.51 17.82 -7.86
N LEU A 212 -9.15 17.35 -8.94
CA LEU A 212 -10.58 17.51 -9.15
C LEU A 212 -11.36 16.77 -8.06
N LEU A 213 -10.92 15.58 -7.63
CA LEU A 213 -11.60 14.84 -6.57
C LEU A 213 -11.53 15.56 -5.22
N SER A 214 -10.46 16.30 -4.98
CA SER A 214 -10.31 17.14 -3.77
C SER A 214 -11.06 18.47 -3.86
N ASN A 215 -11.64 18.82 -5.02
CA ASN A 215 -12.22 20.13 -5.32
C ASN A 215 -13.54 20.01 -6.12
N PRO A 216 -14.67 19.71 -5.45
CA PRO A 216 -15.91 19.40 -6.14
C PRO A 216 -16.41 20.48 -7.11
N SER A 217 -16.34 21.76 -6.72
CA SER A 217 -16.76 22.87 -7.59
C SER A 217 -15.91 23.00 -8.84
N LEU A 218 -14.60 22.75 -8.72
CA LEU A 218 -13.69 22.74 -9.86
C LEU A 218 -13.98 21.55 -10.78
N ALA A 219 -14.21 20.38 -10.20
CA ALA A 219 -14.53 19.17 -10.94
C ALA A 219 -15.86 19.27 -11.69
N GLU A 220 -16.91 19.82 -11.08
CA GLU A 220 -18.22 20.03 -11.69
C GLU A 220 -18.11 20.86 -12.98
N ALA A 221 -17.29 21.92 -12.95
CA ALA A 221 -17.06 22.76 -14.11
C ALA A 221 -16.24 22.07 -15.22
N LEU A 222 -15.30 21.21 -14.86
CA LEU A 222 -14.33 20.63 -15.81
C LEU A 222 -14.74 19.27 -16.37
N PHE A 223 -15.53 18.48 -15.65
CA PHE A 223 -15.97 17.15 -16.09
C PHE A 223 -16.89 17.16 -17.31
N VAL A 224 -17.35 18.31 -17.78
CA VAL A 224 -18.09 18.40 -19.05
C VAL A 224 -17.19 18.11 -20.25
N ASP A 225 -15.93 18.55 -20.22
CA ASP A 225 -14.97 18.41 -21.33
C ASP A 225 -13.58 17.94 -20.81
N TYR A 226 -13.57 16.96 -19.91
CA TYR A 226 -12.32 16.50 -19.29
C TYR A 226 -11.56 15.49 -20.16
N HIS A 227 -10.43 15.94 -20.72
CA HIS A 227 -9.52 15.13 -21.55
C HIS A 227 -8.35 14.50 -20.79
N GLY A 228 -8.22 14.74 -19.50
CA GLY A 228 -7.12 14.16 -18.72
C GLY A 228 -7.24 12.65 -18.63
N ASP A 229 -6.10 12.03 -18.34
CA ASP A 229 -6.10 10.63 -18.00
C ASP A 229 -6.82 10.47 -16.67
N ILE A 230 -7.98 9.80 -16.71
CA ILE A 230 -8.70 9.44 -15.50
C ILE A 230 -7.96 8.28 -14.81
N TYR A 231 -7.17 7.52 -15.58
CA TYR A 231 -6.35 6.40 -15.12
C TYR A 231 -4.89 6.63 -15.46
N PRO A 232 -4.16 7.49 -14.71
CA PRO A 232 -2.74 7.71 -14.97
C PRO A 232 -2.01 6.36 -15.08
N ARG A 233 -1.59 6.01 -16.30
CA ARG A 233 -1.01 4.70 -16.63
C ARG A 233 0.12 4.37 -15.66
N GLY A 234 0.03 3.21 -15.00
CA GLY A 234 1.11 2.67 -14.17
C GLY A 234 0.97 2.82 -12.65
N ARG A 235 -0.16 3.32 -12.13
CA ARG A 235 -0.46 3.28 -10.68
C ARG A 235 -1.87 2.72 -10.41
N ARG A 236 -2.01 1.39 -10.34
CA ARG A 236 -3.28 0.71 -9.99
C ARG A 236 -3.78 1.13 -8.59
N ASP A 237 -2.85 1.37 -7.67
CA ASP A 237 -3.15 1.54 -6.23
C ASP A 237 -3.64 2.94 -5.87
N ALA A 238 -3.33 3.95 -6.69
CA ALA A 238 -3.55 5.36 -6.35
C ALA A 238 -5.02 5.82 -6.51
N PHE A 239 -5.87 5.02 -7.16
CA PHE A 239 -7.22 5.42 -7.56
C PHE A 239 -8.33 4.96 -6.60
N PHE A 240 -8.06 3.97 -5.75
CA PHE A 240 -9.08 3.39 -4.88
C PHE A 240 -9.53 4.36 -3.80
N PHE A 241 -8.59 5.11 -3.21
CA PHE A 241 -8.90 6.01 -2.12
C PHE A 241 -9.79 7.19 -2.54
N PRO A 242 -9.54 7.89 -3.65
CA PRO A 242 -10.31 9.10 -3.94
C PRO A 242 -11.79 8.87 -4.31
N ILE A 243 -12.16 7.80 -5.02
CA ILE A 243 -13.58 7.53 -5.32
C ILE A 243 -14.38 7.25 -4.05
N LEU A 244 -13.77 6.53 -3.12
CA LEU A 244 -14.33 6.26 -1.79
C LEU A 244 -14.51 7.52 -0.93
N TYR A 245 -13.71 8.55 -1.14
CA TYR A 245 -13.77 9.79 -0.37
C TYR A 245 -14.72 10.85 -0.94
N PHE A 246 -15.39 10.59 -2.08
CA PHE A 246 -16.42 11.49 -2.57
C PHE A 246 -17.61 11.54 -1.63
N ARG A 247 -17.80 12.69 -0.99
CA ARG A 247 -19.06 13.01 -0.33
C ARG A 247 -20.13 13.51 -1.31
N ASP A 248 -19.72 14.02 -2.47
CA ASP A 248 -20.65 14.51 -3.49
C ASP A 248 -21.04 13.38 -4.46
N ILE A 249 -22.26 12.88 -4.27
CA ILE A 249 -22.84 11.80 -5.05
C ILE A 249 -23.04 12.17 -6.53
N LYS A 250 -23.34 13.44 -6.83
CA LYS A 250 -23.57 13.88 -8.22
C LYS A 250 -22.27 13.87 -8.99
N LEU A 251 -21.20 14.33 -8.35
CA LEU A 251 -19.89 14.36 -8.95
C LEU A 251 -19.31 12.96 -9.12
N GLN A 252 -19.54 12.08 -8.14
CA GLN A 252 -19.20 10.66 -8.25
C GLN A 252 -19.91 10.03 -9.45
N ARG A 253 -21.21 10.23 -9.62
CA ARG A 253 -21.95 9.75 -10.80
C ARG A 253 -21.39 10.31 -12.10
N ARG A 254 -21.05 11.60 -12.15
CA ARG A 254 -20.49 12.22 -13.36
C ARG A 254 -19.13 11.64 -13.71
N LEU A 255 -18.28 11.41 -12.72
CA LEU A 255 -17.00 10.73 -12.90
C LEU A 255 -17.21 9.31 -13.41
N LEU A 256 -18.16 8.57 -12.84
CA LEU A 256 -18.51 7.23 -13.31
C LEU A 256 -19.02 7.25 -14.75
N GLU A 257 -19.86 8.21 -15.14
CA GLU A 257 -20.30 8.38 -16.53
C GLU A 257 -19.11 8.63 -17.47
N LEU A 258 -18.15 9.49 -17.07
CA LEU A 258 -16.93 9.71 -17.86
C LEU A 258 -16.06 8.45 -17.98
N LEU A 259 -16.01 7.66 -16.92
CA LEU A 259 -15.25 6.41 -16.89
C LEU A 259 -15.89 5.34 -17.79
N LEU A 260 -17.22 5.19 -17.71
CA LEU A 260 -17.97 4.30 -18.58
C LEU A 260 -17.86 4.70 -20.05
N ALA A 261 -17.79 6.00 -20.35
CA ALA A 261 -17.62 6.49 -21.71
C ALA A 261 -16.24 6.23 -22.31
N LYS A 262 -15.20 6.01 -21.48
CA LYS A 262 -13.80 5.81 -21.92
C LYS A 262 -13.40 4.34 -22.08
N GLU A 263 -14.36 3.47 -22.36
CA GLU A 263 -14.25 2.00 -22.43
C GLU A 263 -13.90 1.34 -21.08
N ILE A 264 -14.67 0.32 -20.71
CA ILE A 264 -14.48 -0.47 -19.48
C ILE A 264 -13.33 -1.46 -19.72
N CYS A 265 -12.10 -0.95 -19.81
CA CYS A 265 -10.95 -1.80 -20.14
C CYS A 265 -10.48 -2.68 -18.96
N TRP A 266 -11.00 -2.46 -17.75
CA TRP A 266 -10.48 -3.08 -16.52
C TRP A 266 -11.60 -3.53 -15.58
N LEU A 267 -11.98 -4.81 -15.67
CA LEU A 267 -12.98 -5.44 -14.82
C LEU A 267 -12.60 -5.42 -13.32
N GLU A 268 -11.31 -5.48 -13.00
CA GLU A 268 -10.79 -5.38 -11.63
C GLU A 268 -11.20 -4.07 -10.96
N TRP A 269 -11.07 -2.95 -11.68
CA TRP A 269 -11.46 -1.64 -11.16
C TRP A 269 -12.95 -1.58 -10.84
N LEU A 270 -13.79 -2.10 -11.75
CA LEU A 270 -15.24 -2.12 -11.52
C LEU A 270 -15.59 -2.97 -10.30
N ARG A 271 -14.93 -4.11 -10.12
CA ARG A 271 -15.12 -4.99 -8.96
C ARG A 271 -14.90 -4.25 -7.66
N ASP A 272 -13.80 -3.53 -7.57
CA ASP A 272 -13.46 -2.88 -6.32
C ASP A 272 -14.23 -1.60 -6.09
N LEU A 273 -14.52 -0.84 -7.16
CA LEU A 273 -15.45 0.27 -7.10
C LEU A 273 -16.79 -0.16 -6.50
N VAL A 274 -17.38 -1.22 -7.02
CA VAL A 274 -18.72 -1.66 -6.65
C VAL A 274 -18.79 -2.14 -5.19
N ARG A 275 -17.70 -2.71 -4.66
CA ARG A 275 -17.58 -3.06 -3.22
C ARG A 275 -17.54 -1.84 -2.30
N CYS A 276 -17.16 -0.70 -2.85
CA CYS A 276 -16.89 0.55 -2.15
C CYS A 276 -18.05 1.54 -2.22
N LEU A 277 -18.96 1.37 -3.17
CA LEU A 277 -20.13 2.23 -3.36
C LEU A 277 -21.27 1.85 -2.41
N PRO A 278 -22.07 2.83 -1.93
CA PRO A 278 -23.31 2.52 -1.24
C PRO A 278 -24.30 1.85 -2.20
N GLU A 279 -25.17 1.00 -1.67
CA GLU A 279 -26.11 0.16 -2.43
C GLU A 279 -26.94 0.95 -3.46
N SER A 280 -27.37 2.18 -3.15
CA SER A 280 -28.12 3.03 -4.08
C SER A 280 -27.33 3.38 -5.34
N GLU A 281 -26.01 3.60 -5.20
CA GLU A 281 -25.13 3.92 -6.33
C GLU A 281 -24.75 2.69 -7.10
N VAL A 282 -24.62 1.54 -6.44
CA VAL A 282 -24.44 0.27 -7.12
C VAL A 282 -25.66 -0.05 -7.98
N ARG A 283 -26.90 0.13 -7.47
CA ARG A 283 -28.13 -0.02 -8.26
C ARG A 283 -28.17 0.94 -9.46
N TRP A 284 -27.78 2.19 -9.26
CA TRP A 284 -27.68 3.17 -10.36
C TRP A 284 -26.65 2.74 -11.42
N LEU A 285 -25.45 2.36 -10.99
CA LEU A 285 -24.36 1.94 -11.86
C LEU A 285 -24.72 0.67 -12.64
N PHE A 286 -25.34 -0.29 -11.97
CA PHE A 286 -25.89 -1.50 -12.61
C PHE A 286 -26.92 -1.15 -13.69
N GLY A 287 -27.83 -0.22 -13.39
CA GLY A 287 -28.81 0.27 -14.37
C GLY A 287 -28.15 0.95 -15.58
N ARG A 288 -27.07 1.71 -15.38
CA ARG A 288 -26.28 2.33 -16.46
C ARG A 288 -25.52 1.32 -17.32
N LEU A 289 -24.99 0.29 -16.69
CA LEU A 289 -24.24 -0.78 -17.36
C LEU A 289 -25.13 -1.84 -18.02
N ARG A 290 -26.45 -1.77 -17.83
CA ARG A 290 -27.40 -2.76 -18.32
C ARG A 290 -27.25 -3.08 -19.81
N GLU A 291 -27.05 -2.07 -20.66
CA GLU A 291 -26.91 -2.24 -22.12
C GLU A 291 -25.51 -2.73 -22.54
N GLN A 292 -24.51 -2.56 -21.67
CA GLN A 292 -23.13 -2.97 -21.90
C GLN A 292 -22.76 -4.19 -21.03
N MET A 293 -23.77 -4.86 -20.48
CA MET A 293 -23.57 -5.98 -19.59
C MET A 293 -22.91 -7.09 -20.38
N VAL A 294 -21.74 -7.53 -19.91
CA VAL A 294 -21.06 -8.75 -20.35
C VAL A 294 -21.00 -9.72 -19.18
N PRO A 295 -20.82 -11.03 -19.41
CA PRO A 295 -20.79 -12.03 -18.35
C PRO A 295 -19.86 -11.66 -17.18
N GLU A 296 -18.67 -11.13 -17.46
CA GLU A 296 -17.69 -10.73 -16.46
C GLU A 296 -18.17 -9.56 -15.59
N ILE A 297 -18.83 -8.58 -16.19
CA ILE A 297 -19.44 -7.45 -15.48
C ILE A 297 -20.57 -7.97 -14.60
N MET A 298 -21.40 -8.86 -15.13
CA MET A 298 -22.51 -9.45 -14.37
C MET A 298 -21.99 -10.18 -13.13
N VAL A 299 -20.97 -11.04 -13.29
CA VAL A 299 -20.35 -11.77 -12.17
C VAL A 299 -19.88 -10.83 -11.07
N ILE A 300 -19.29 -9.67 -11.42
CA ILE A 300 -18.89 -8.66 -10.44
C ILE A 300 -20.06 -8.22 -9.55
N PHE A 301 -21.19 -7.81 -10.14
CA PHE A 301 -22.35 -7.38 -9.37
C PHE A 301 -22.99 -8.52 -8.58
N MET A 302 -22.93 -9.75 -9.12
CA MET A 302 -23.44 -10.94 -8.45
C MET A 302 -22.65 -11.30 -7.18
N THR A 303 -21.36 -10.95 -7.10
CA THR A 303 -20.57 -11.18 -5.88
C THR A 303 -20.97 -10.31 -4.68
N LEU A 304 -21.92 -9.38 -4.84
CA LEU A 304 -22.39 -8.52 -3.76
C LEU A 304 -23.50 -9.17 -2.93
N PRO A 305 -23.70 -8.74 -1.66
CA PRO A 305 -24.77 -9.25 -0.80
C PRO A 305 -26.19 -9.13 -1.40
N TYR A 306 -26.42 -8.11 -2.23
CA TYR A 306 -27.68 -7.84 -2.93
C TYR A 306 -27.58 -8.11 -4.44
N GLY A 307 -26.54 -8.84 -4.88
CA GLY A 307 -26.32 -9.16 -6.30
C GLY A 307 -27.46 -9.97 -6.91
N VAL A 308 -28.12 -10.82 -6.12
CA VAL A 308 -29.30 -11.61 -6.55
C VAL A 308 -30.48 -10.70 -6.92
N GLU A 309 -30.76 -9.66 -6.13
CA GLU A 309 -31.85 -8.73 -6.43
C GLU A 309 -31.58 -7.92 -7.72
N LEU A 310 -30.32 -7.51 -7.92
CA LEU A 310 -29.89 -6.84 -9.14
C LEU A 310 -30.07 -7.76 -10.35
N PHE A 311 -29.68 -9.01 -10.19
CA PHE A 311 -29.85 -10.04 -11.22
C PHE A 311 -31.33 -10.30 -11.53
N ASP A 312 -32.19 -10.42 -10.52
CA ASP A 312 -33.65 -10.54 -10.69
C ASP A 312 -34.23 -9.34 -11.46
N SER A 313 -33.81 -8.13 -11.11
CA SER A 313 -34.23 -6.91 -11.81
C SER A 313 -33.78 -6.91 -13.27
N TYR A 314 -32.59 -7.41 -13.56
CA TYR A 314 -32.06 -7.55 -14.92
C TYR A 314 -32.87 -8.59 -15.71
N LEU A 315 -33.07 -9.78 -15.13
CA LEU A 315 -33.84 -10.87 -15.70
C LEU A 315 -35.29 -10.49 -16.03
N ALA A 316 -35.93 -9.72 -15.15
CA ALA A 316 -37.30 -9.26 -15.34
C ALA A 316 -37.41 -8.18 -16.43
N ALA A 317 -36.36 -7.39 -16.65
CA ALA A 317 -36.35 -6.31 -17.63
C ALA A 317 -35.86 -6.73 -19.01
N ALA A 318 -35.03 -7.77 -19.09
CA ALA A 318 -34.42 -8.22 -20.33
C ALA A 318 -35.39 -9.09 -21.14
N SER A 319 -35.59 -8.80 -22.43
CA SER A 319 -36.70 -9.35 -23.23
C SER A 319 -36.28 -10.25 -24.40
N THR A 320 -35.05 -10.76 -24.43
CA THR A 320 -34.48 -11.43 -25.62
C THR A 320 -33.57 -12.63 -25.31
N ASP A 321 -33.39 -13.49 -26.32
CA ASP A 321 -32.48 -14.66 -26.33
C ASP A 321 -31.01 -14.31 -25.98
N GLU A 322 -30.57 -13.08 -26.27
CA GLU A 322 -29.21 -12.60 -25.91
C GLU A 322 -28.97 -12.57 -24.40
N THR A 323 -30.02 -12.36 -23.62
CA THR A 323 -29.97 -12.38 -22.16
C THR A 323 -29.60 -13.76 -21.65
N ASP A 324 -30.19 -14.79 -22.24
CA ASP A 324 -30.00 -16.17 -21.81
C ASP A 324 -28.58 -16.65 -22.06
N GLN A 325 -28.00 -16.26 -23.20
CA GLN A 325 -26.61 -16.56 -23.53
C GLN A 325 -25.65 -15.87 -22.55
N LEU A 326 -25.88 -14.59 -22.25
CA LEU A 326 -25.08 -13.87 -21.26
C LEU A 326 -25.15 -14.52 -19.87
N ILE A 327 -26.34 -14.97 -19.47
CA ILE A 327 -26.52 -15.69 -18.20
C ILE A 327 -25.74 -17.00 -18.23
N ALA A 328 -25.83 -17.77 -19.32
CA ALA A 328 -25.09 -19.03 -19.51
C ALA A 328 -23.58 -18.84 -19.37
N ASP A 329 -23.05 -17.82 -20.03
CA ASP A 329 -21.62 -17.51 -20.01
C ASP A 329 -21.18 -17.04 -18.61
N ALA A 330 -22.01 -16.25 -17.91
CA ALA A 330 -21.72 -15.80 -16.55
C ALA A 330 -21.69 -16.97 -15.56
N ILE A 331 -22.61 -17.92 -15.71
CA ILE A 331 -22.64 -19.19 -14.95
C ILE A 331 -21.37 -19.98 -15.20
N GLY A 332 -20.99 -20.15 -16.47
CA GLY A 332 -19.77 -20.87 -16.86
C GLY A 332 -18.53 -20.26 -16.20
N MET A 333 -18.43 -18.93 -16.16
CA MET A 333 -17.35 -18.22 -15.48
C MET A 333 -17.36 -18.45 -13.97
N MET A 334 -18.53 -18.36 -13.31
CA MET A 334 -18.63 -18.61 -11.86
C MET A 334 -18.27 -20.05 -11.50
N SER A 335 -18.67 -21.03 -12.31
CA SER A 335 -18.32 -22.44 -12.12
C SER A 335 -16.80 -22.67 -12.28
N SER A 336 -16.17 -22.03 -13.28
CA SER A 336 -14.71 -22.07 -13.46
C SER A 336 -13.97 -21.45 -12.26
N LEU A 337 -14.45 -20.31 -11.74
CA LEU A 337 -13.88 -19.67 -10.55
C LEU A 337 -14.00 -20.54 -9.30
N TYR A 338 -15.11 -21.29 -9.16
CA TYR A 338 -15.34 -22.23 -8.05
C TYR A 338 -14.37 -23.42 -8.10
N ASN A 339 -14.12 -23.97 -9.29
CA ASN A 339 -13.26 -25.15 -9.45
C ASN A 339 -11.75 -24.86 -9.31
N ASN A 340 -11.32 -23.59 -9.49
CA ASN A 340 -9.90 -23.20 -9.48
C ASN A 340 -9.32 -22.87 -8.08
N SER A 341 -9.83 -23.45 -7.00
CA SER A 341 -9.26 -23.35 -5.63
C SER A 341 -9.08 -21.92 -5.07
N VAL A 342 -9.96 -20.98 -5.43
CA VAL A 342 -10.06 -19.68 -4.75
C VAL A 342 -10.61 -19.90 -3.34
N PRO A 343 -10.10 -19.23 -2.29
CA PRO A 343 -10.55 -19.47 -0.91
C PRO A 343 -12.06 -19.29 -0.75
N ASN A 344 -12.74 -20.30 -0.18
CA ASN A 344 -14.18 -20.38 0.12
C ASN A 344 -14.82 -19.15 0.80
N ARG A 345 -14.05 -18.16 1.25
CA ARG A 345 -14.57 -16.93 1.90
C ARG A 345 -15.10 -15.88 0.93
N LEU A 346 -14.73 -15.91 -0.35
CA LEU A 346 -15.23 -14.92 -1.34
C LEU A 346 -16.61 -15.29 -1.91
N LEU A 347 -17.01 -16.56 -1.84
CA LEU A 347 -18.28 -17.07 -2.39
C LEU A 347 -19.31 -17.41 -1.30
N SER A 348 -19.03 -17.16 -0.02
CA SER A 348 -19.96 -17.47 1.08
C SER A 348 -21.21 -16.59 1.11
N GLY A 349 -21.25 -15.49 0.35
CA GLY A 349 -22.38 -14.56 0.30
C GLY A 349 -23.45 -14.90 -0.75
N MET A 350 -23.13 -15.72 -1.75
CA MET A 350 -24.06 -16.09 -2.83
C MET A 350 -24.07 -17.61 -2.98
N THR A 351 -25.19 -18.25 -2.67
CA THR A 351 -25.37 -19.67 -2.93
C THR A 351 -25.98 -19.81 -4.33
N ILE A 352 -25.39 -20.64 -5.19
CA ILE A 352 -25.99 -21.13 -6.44
C ILE A 352 -27.52 -21.38 -6.31
N PRO A 353 -28.02 -21.91 -5.17
CA PRO A 353 -29.45 -21.96 -4.84
C PRO A 353 -30.26 -20.68 -5.06
N ALA A 354 -29.78 -19.51 -4.64
CA ALA A 354 -30.51 -18.25 -4.79
C ALA A 354 -30.69 -17.86 -6.26
N MET A 355 -29.68 -18.17 -7.08
CA MET A 355 -29.70 -17.90 -8.51
C MET A 355 -30.63 -18.86 -9.27
N ILE A 356 -30.63 -20.13 -8.87
CA ILE A 356 -31.60 -21.12 -9.36
C ILE A 356 -33.02 -20.67 -9.01
N ASP A 357 -33.27 -20.26 -7.76
CA ASP A 357 -34.57 -19.76 -7.32
C ASP A 357 -35.05 -18.54 -8.12
N SER A 358 -34.16 -17.58 -8.36
CA SER A 358 -34.35 -16.44 -9.25
C SER A 358 -34.76 -16.82 -10.68
N MET A 359 -34.03 -17.74 -11.31
CA MET A 359 -34.40 -18.24 -12.63
C MET A 359 -35.75 -18.96 -12.59
N LEU A 360 -36.00 -19.81 -11.59
CA LEU A 360 -37.27 -20.53 -11.46
C LEU A 360 -38.47 -19.59 -11.29
N ARG A 361 -38.30 -18.41 -10.67
CA ARG A 361 -39.36 -17.39 -10.56
C ARG A 361 -39.78 -16.83 -11.93
N ILE A 362 -38.84 -16.62 -12.84
CA ILE A 362 -39.15 -16.09 -14.19
C ILE A 362 -39.41 -17.19 -15.22
N ALA A 363 -39.08 -18.44 -14.91
CA ALA A 363 -39.22 -19.56 -15.83
C ALA A 363 -40.64 -19.74 -16.44
N PRO A 364 -41.76 -19.46 -15.73
CA PRO A 364 -43.09 -19.55 -16.33
C PRO A 364 -43.34 -18.55 -17.47
N THR A 365 -42.63 -17.42 -17.50
CA THR A 365 -42.77 -16.38 -18.52
C THR A 365 -41.80 -16.56 -19.69
N ARG A 366 -40.91 -17.56 -19.63
CA ARG A 366 -39.87 -17.84 -20.63
C ARG A 366 -40.23 -19.06 -21.49
N HIS A 367 -40.15 -18.90 -22.81
CA HIS A 367 -40.49 -19.96 -23.78
C HIS A 367 -39.30 -20.43 -24.62
N ASP A 368 -38.19 -19.70 -24.58
CA ASP A 368 -36.92 -19.90 -25.28
C ASP A 368 -36.17 -21.15 -24.78
N CYS A 369 -35.50 -21.86 -25.69
CA CYS A 369 -34.77 -23.09 -25.33
C CYS A 369 -33.44 -22.80 -24.62
N SER A 370 -32.85 -21.63 -24.87
CA SER A 370 -31.61 -21.14 -24.26
C SER A 370 -31.73 -21.03 -22.74
N PHE A 371 -32.75 -20.34 -22.23
CA PHE A 371 -33.03 -20.22 -20.80
C PHE A 371 -33.09 -21.58 -20.08
N TRP A 372 -33.82 -22.53 -20.67
CA TRP A 372 -33.97 -23.87 -20.11
C TRP A 372 -32.68 -24.68 -20.15
N GLY A 373 -31.85 -24.51 -21.19
CA GLY A 373 -30.52 -25.08 -21.27
C GLY A 373 -29.61 -24.56 -20.15
N THR A 374 -29.57 -23.24 -19.98
CA THR A 374 -28.78 -22.55 -18.95
C THR A 374 -29.18 -22.97 -17.53
N LEU A 375 -30.48 -23.02 -17.25
CA LEU A 375 -31.00 -23.51 -15.98
C LEU A 375 -30.65 -24.99 -15.75
N GLY A 376 -30.67 -25.81 -16.81
CA GLY A 376 -30.23 -27.20 -16.78
C GLY A 376 -28.76 -27.33 -16.39
N SER A 377 -27.88 -26.57 -17.05
CA SER A 377 -26.44 -26.55 -16.74
C SER A 377 -26.15 -26.10 -15.30
N LEU A 378 -26.88 -25.11 -14.79
CA LEU A 378 -26.78 -24.68 -13.39
C LEU A 378 -27.13 -25.77 -12.38
N LEU A 379 -28.23 -26.47 -12.64
CA LEU A 379 -28.66 -27.59 -11.81
C LEU A 379 -27.60 -28.70 -11.83
N LEU A 380 -27.01 -28.99 -13.00
CA LEU A 380 -25.97 -30.00 -13.16
C LEU A 380 -24.62 -29.64 -12.51
N CYS A 381 -24.26 -28.35 -12.46
CA CYS A 381 -23.02 -27.89 -11.85
C CYS A 381 -23.05 -27.82 -10.30
N HIS A 382 -24.20 -28.07 -9.67
CA HIS A 382 -24.33 -27.97 -8.21
C HIS A 382 -23.75 -29.21 -7.50
N PRO A 383 -22.74 -29.08 -6.62
CA PRO A 383 -22.02 -30.22 -6.03
C PRO A 383 -22.83 -31.03 -5.00
N GLN A 384 -24.03 -30.58 -4.61
CA GLN A 384 -24.94 -31.34 -3.73
C GLN A 384 -26.13 -31.88 -4.53
N ASN A 385 -26.05 -33.15 -4.91
CA ASN A 385 -27.09 -33.87 -5.67
C ASN A 385 -28.45 -33.94 -4.95
N ASP A 386 -28.44 -33.98 -3.61
CA ASP A 386 -29.67 -34.12 -2.80
C ASP A 386 -30.57 -32.87 -2.85
N GLN A 387 -29.98 -31.68 -3.03
CA GLN A 387 -30.75 -30.44 -3.18
C GLN A 387 -31.40 -30.33 -4.57
N ILE A 388 -30.74 -30.84 -5.62
CA ILE A 388 -31.31 -30.88 -6.98
C ILE A 388 -32.57 -31.76 -6.98
N ALA A 389 -32.51 -32.92 -6.32
CA ALA A 389 -33.67 -33.80 -6.16
C ALA A 389 -34.83 -33.11 -5.41
N TRP A 390 -34.52 -32.31 -4.39
CA TRP A 390 -35.51 -31.51 -3.66
C TRP A 390 -36.14 -30.41 -4.55
N TYR A 391 -35.34 -29.69 -5.34
CA TYR A 391 -35.82 -28.66 -6.28
C TYR A 391 -36.69 -29.26 -7.39
N LEU A 392 -36.25 -30.37 -7.99
CA LEU A 392 -37.04 -31.09 -9.01
C LEU A 392 -38.36 -31.61 -8.45
N LYS A 393 -38.38 -32.06 -7.18
CA LYS A 393 -39.59 -32.50 -6.48
C LYS A 393 -40.54 -31.32 -6.19
N HIS A 394 -40.04 -30.15 -5.80
CA HIS A 394 -40.85 -28.95 -5.62
C HIS A 394 -41.41 -28.41 -6.95
N LEU A 395 -40.60 -28.38 -8.01
CA LEU A 395 -41.04 -27.97 -9.35
C LEU A 395 -42.12 -28.88 -9.93
N ARG A 396 -42.03 -30.19 -9.67
CA ARG A 396 -43.03 -31.18 -10.09
C ARG A 396 -44.42 -30.89 -9.51
N ASN A 397 -44.47 -30.33 -8.31
CA ASN A 397 -45.73 -30.04 -7.61
C ASN A 397 -46.31 -28.66 -7.96
N GLY A 398 -45.46 -27.67 -8.31
CA GLY A 398 -45.91 -26.31 -8.65
C GLY A 398 -46.10 -26.04 -10.15
N HIS A 399 -45.28 -26.65 -11.02
CA HIS A 399 -45.23 -26.34 -12.45
C HIS A 399 -44.88 -27.57 -13.31
N PRO A 400 -45.82 -28.50 -13.53
CA PRO A 400 -45.56 -29.79 -14.20
C PRO A 400 -45.05 -29.67 -15.65
N PHE A 401 -45.31 -28.54 -16.33
CA PHE A 401 -44.78 -28.25 -17.66
C PHE A 401 -43.26 -28.00 -17.65
N ILE A 402 -42.77 -27.27 -16.64
CA ILE A 402 -41.35 -26.95 -16.41
C ILE A 402 -40.56 -28.24 -16.16
N THR A 403 -41.11 -29.10 -15.29
CA THR A 403 -40.49 -30.39 -14.96
C THR A 403 -40.34 -31.29 -16.19
N ARG A 404 -41.33 -31.32 -17.10
CA ARG A 404 -41.21 -32.10 -18.34
C ARG A 404 -40.12 -31.58 -19.27
N LYS A 405 -39.94 -30.26 -19.39
CA LYS A 405 -38.85 -29.67 -20.20
C LYS A 405 -37.47 -29.98 -19.61
N LEU A 406 -37.28 -29.80 -18.30
CA LEU A 406 -36.00 -30.06 -17.63
C LEU A 406 -35.63 -31.55 -17.62
N VAL A 407 -36.59 -32.44 -17.35
CA VAL A 407 -36.38 -33.89 -17.42
C VAL A 407 -36.09 -34.33 -18.86
N GLY A 408 -36.71 -33.71 -19.86
CA GLY A 408 -36.42 -33.96 -21.27
C GLY A 408 -35.01 -33.55 -21.71
N LEU A 409 -34.45 -32.46 -21.14
CA LEU A 409 -33.07 -32.02 -21.38
C LEU A 409 -32.05 -32.92 -20.66
N TYR A 410 -32.31 -33.26 -19.38
CA TYR A 410 -31.47 -34.17 -18.59
C TYR A 410 -31.36 -35.56 -19.23
N LEU A 411 -32.47 -36.09 -19.76
CA LEU A 411 -32.49 -37.37 -20.47
C LEU A 411 -31.89 -37.31 -21.89
N ARG A 412 -31.69 -36.11 -22.47
CA ARG A 412 -31.06 -35.94 -23.79
C ARG A 412 -29.54 -35.91 -23.72
N GLU A 413 -28.96 -35.28 -22.70
CA GLU A 413 -27.50 -35.31 -22.47
C GLU A 413 -27.05 -36.64 -21.85
N SER A 414 -27.91 -37.36 -21.14
CA SER A 414 -27.60 -38.70 -20.63
C SER A 414 -27.71 -39.81 -21.68
N HIS A 415 -28.08 -39.49 -22.92
CA HIS A 415 -28.21 -40.44 -24.02
C HIS A 415 -27.32 -40.04 -25.21
N ASP A 416 -26.03 -39.98 -24.94
CA ASP A 416 -24.99 -40.32 -25.92
C ASP A 416 -24.09 -41.42 -25.32
N ASP A 417 -24.73 -42.48 -24.81
CA ASP A 417 -24.16 -43.82 -24.81
C ASP A 417 -25.25 -44.87 -24.57
N LYS A 418 -24.97 -46.07 -25.08
CA LYS A 418 -25.88 -47.15 -25.44
C LYS A 418 -26.78 -47.70 -24.32
N GLU A 419 -27.95 -48.17 -24.76
CA GLU A 419 -28.76 -49.28 -24.21
C GLU A 419 -28.80 -49.49 -22.69
N CYS A 420 -29.98 -49.25 -22.07
CA CYS A 420 -30.69 -50.32 -21.35
C CYS A 420 -32.06 -49.87 -20.82
N GLY A 421 -33.09 -50.60 -21.27
CA GLY A 421 -34.04 -51.31 -20.41
C GLY A 421 -34.65 -50.57 -19.22
N VAL A 422 -35.87 -50.09 -19.43
CA VAL A 422 -36.89 -49.86 -18.40
C VAL A 422 -37.05 -51.12 -17.55
N ASN A 423 -37.03 -50.98 -16.22
CA ASN A 423 -37.89 -51.76 -15.35
C ASN A 423 -38.34 -50.93 -14.15
N VAL A 424 -39.66 -50.76 -14.10
CA VAL A 424 -40.44 -50.26 -12.97
C VAL A 424 -40.49 -51.38 -11.93
N TYR A 425 -40.12 -51.09 -10.69
CA TYR A 425 -40.62 -51.83 -9.54
C TYR A 425 -41.14 -50.88 -8.49
N ASP A 426 -42.31 -51.25 -8.01
CA ASP A 426 -43.20 -50.55 -7.11
C ASP A 426 -42.99 -51.04 -5.66
N GLU A 427 -43.45 -50.18 -4.76
CA GLU A 427 -43.95 -50.46 -3.42
C GLU A 427 -43.06 -50.97 -2.25
N SER A 428 -43.08 -50.11 -1.23
CA SER A 428 -43.42 -50.40 0.19
C SER A 428 -42.29 -50.60 1.21
N GLY A 429 -42.41 -49.89 2.34
CA GLY A 429 -41.82 -50.32 3.62
C GLY A 429 -41.40 -49.22 4.60
N TYR A 430 -42.26 -48.99 5.60
CA TYR A 430 -41.95 -48.64 7.01
C TYR A 430 -41.53 -47.21 7.41
N TYR A 431 -42.43 -46.57 8.16
CA TYR A 431 -42.19 -45.55 9.18
C TYR A 431 -42.53 -46.15 10.55
N GLU A 432 -41.66 -45.98 11.55
CA GLU A 432 -41.97 -45.47 12.91
C GLU A 432 -40.77 -45.60 13.85
N SER A 433 -40.31 -44.48 14.41
CA SER A 433 -40.19 -44.28 15.86
C SER A 433 -39.67 -42.88 16.14
N GLY A 434 -40.43 -42.09 16.91
CA GLY A 434 -40.11 -40.72 17.29
C GLY A 434 -39.05 -40.59 18.38
N TYR A 435 -38.62 -39.35 18.63
CA TYR A 435 -38.06 -38.94 19.91
C TYR A 435 -38.30 -37.44 20.15
N ASP A 436 -38.44 -37.15 21.43
CA ASP A 436 -39.19 -36.10 22.10
C ASP A 436 -38.39 -34.79 22.31
N GLU A 437 -39.11 -33.67 22.39
CA GLU A 437 -38.62 -32.36 22.80
C GLU A 437 -38.69 -32.24 24.33
N SER A 438 -37.58 -31.89 24.99
CA SER A 438 -37.59 -30.91 26.10
C SER A 438 -36.22 -30.79 26.74
N THR A 439 -35.67 -29.58 26.76
CA THR A 439 -35.16 -28.91 27.98
C THR A 439 -34.64 -27.51 27.63
N ARG A 440 -35.40 -26.50 28.04
CA ARG A 440 -34.91 -25.14 28.28
C ARG A 440 -34.50 -25.08 29.75
N ASP A 441 -33.31 -24.55 30.02
CA ASP A 441 -33.03 -23.67 31.17
C ASP A 441 -31.59 -23.14 31.09
N ALA A 442 -31.43 -21.84 30.91
CA ALA A 442 -30.25 -21.08 31.35
C ALA A 442 -30.52 -19.56 31.33
N HIS A 443 -30.40 -18.94 32.50
CA HIS A 443 -30.12 -17.53 32.76
C HIS A 443 -28.95 -17.50 33.77
N PRO A 444 -28.28 -16.36 34.09
CA PRO A 444 -28.27 -15.01 33.51
C PRO A 444 -26.84 -14.39 33.40
N THR A 445 -26.74 -13.11 32.98
CA THR A 445 -25.80 -12.01 33.37
C THR A 445 -25.31 -11.21 32.15
N LEU A 446 -25.75 -9.96 31.95
CA LEU A 446 -25.20 -8.67 32.45
C LEU A 446 -23.80 -8.34 31.91
N TYR A 447 -23.68 -7.35 31.01
CA TYR A 447 -23.01 -6.07 31.28
C TYR A 447 -23.13 -5.07 30.12
N HIS A 448 -23.06 -3.79 30.52
CA HIS A 448 -23.17 -2.54 29.79
C HIS A 448 -22.20 -2.37 28.61
N ASP A 449 -22.69 -1.70 27.56
CA ASP A 449 -21.88 -1.18 26.45
C ASP A 449 -21.77 0.35 26.58
N GLU A 450 -20.69 0.80 27.22
CA GLU A 450 -20.15 2.16 27.09
C GLU A 450 -18.83 2.06 26.32
N THR A 451 -18.76 2.47 25.05
CA THR A 451 -17.60 3.17 24.46
C THR A 451 -17.82 3.57 22.99
N ILE A 452 -18.33 4.78 22.76
CA ILE A 452 -18.31 5.45 21.43
C ILE A 452 -17.25 6.58 21.36
N ILE A 453 -16.40 6.76 22.38
CA ILE A 453 -15.48 7.93 22.46
C ILE A 453 -13.97 7.59 22.32
N SER A 454 -13.56 6.34 22.03
CA SER A 454 -12.13 6.00 21.88
C SER A 454 -11.60 5.89 20.44
N HIS A 455 -12.40 6.17 19.40
CA HIS A 455 -12.00 5.95 18.00
C HIS A 455 -11.40 7.15 17.24
N PHE A 456 -11.20 8.31 17.87
CA PHE A 456 -10.76 9.52 17.16
C PHE A 456 -9.33 10.03 17.45
N SER A 457 -8.44 9.27 18.12
CA SER A 457 -7.11 9.78 18.47
C SER A 457 -5.90 9.04 17.86
N ARG A 458 -6.06 8.18 16.85
CA ARG A 458 -4.92 7.55 16.15
C ARG A 458 -5.09 7.52 14.64
N ILE A 459 -4.95 8.68 14.00
CA ILE A 459 -4.58 8.73 12.59
C ILE A 459 -3.05 8.64 12.55
N ASN A 460 -2.51 7.42 12.49
CA ASN A 460 -1.10 7.21 12.17
C ASN A 460 -0.92 7.48 10.66
N LEU A 461 -0.03 8.40 10.32
CA LEU A 461 0.42 8.59 8.94
C LEU A 461 1.04 7.27 8.43
N PRO A 462 0.93 6.92 7.14
CA PRO A 462 1.48 5.67 6.63
C PRO A 462 3.01 5.60 6.77
N GLY A 463 3.56 4.43 7.09
CA GLY A 463 4.94 4.22 7.56
C GLY A 463 6.08 4.58 6.60
N TRP A 464 5.78 4.84 5.32
CA TRP A 464 6.73 5.26 4.29
C TRP A 464 7.15 6.74 4.35
N PHE A 465 6.67 7.50 5.35
CA PHE A 465 7.12 8.87 5.62
C PHE A 465 8.33 8.87 6.58
N GLY A 466 9.54 9.00 6.03
CA GLY A 466 10.80 9.08 6.79
C GLY A 466 12.03 8.93 5.89
N VAL A 467 13.22 9.28 6.37
CA VAL A 467 14.47 8.99 5.64
C VAL A 467 14.60 7.46 5.51
N TRP A 468 15.23 6.96 4.44
CA TRP A 468 15.33 5.51 4.16
C TRP A 468 15.78 4.69 5.38
N GLU A 469 16.73 5.22 6.16
CA GLU A 469 17.22 4.59 7.39
C GLU A 469 16.15 4.50 8.48
N GLU A 470 15.38 5.56 8.70
CA GLU A 470 14.30 5.61 9.69
C GLU A 470 13.20 4.64 9.32
N ARG A 471 12.80 4.60 8.04
CA ARG A 471 11.79 3.66 7.53
C ARG A 471 12.23 2.22 7.73
N ARG A 472 13.51 1.93 7.54
CA ARG A 472 14.08 0.61 7.80
C ARG A 472 14.10 0.24 9.26
N ILE A 473 14.48 1.15 10.15
CA ILE A 473 14.48 0.88 11.59
C ILE A 473 13.05 0.65 12.08
N THR A 474 12.09 1.46 11.64
CA THR A 474 10.67 1.30 11.97
C THR A 474 10.12 -0.02 11.44
N TRP A 475 10.39 -0.34 10.17
CA TRP A 475 10.02 -1.62 9.60
C TRP A 475 10.65 -2.77 10.39
N LEU A 476 11.94 -2.75 10.72
CA LEU A 476 12.58 -3.83 11.47
C LEU A 476 11.93 -4.10 12.83
N ARG A 477 11.38 -3.07 13.48
CA ARG A 477 10.66 -3.19 14.75
C ARG A 477 9.29 -3.82 14.62
N GLU A 478 8.61 -3.56 13.50
CA GLU A 478 7.23 -4.00 13.27
C GLU A 478 7.14 -5.22 12.35
N SER A 479 8.24 -5.55 11.67
CA SER A 479 8.33 -6.64 10.72
C SER A 479 8.34 -8.00 11.43
N PRO A 480 7.98 -9.10 10.74
CA PRO A 480 8.13 -10.45 11.27
C PRO A 480 9.59 -10.88 11.54
N LEU A 481 10.58 -10.02 11.27
CA LEU A 481 12.01 -10.30 11.55
C LEU A 481 12.42 -10.08 13.02
N VAL A 482 11.52 -9.62 13.89
CA VAL A 482 11.85 -9.34 15.31
C VAL A 482 12.53 -10.58 15.94
N PRO A 483 13.73 -10.42 16.54
CA PRO A 483 14.46 -11.52 17.16
C PRO A 483 13.59 -12.28 18.16
N LEU A 484 13.62 -13.62 18.11
CA LEU A 484 13.03 -14.44 19.16
C LEU A 484 13.82 -14.26 20.46
N ILE A 485 13.16 -14.43 21.60
CA ILE A 485 13.80 -14.36 22.92
C ILE A 485 14.94 -15.40 23.04
N THR A 486 14.84 -16.51 22.30
CA THR A 486 15.83 -17.60 22.30
C THR A 486 16.47 -17.77 20.93
N LYS A 487 17.80 -17.95 20.92
CA LYS A 487 18.54 -18.30 19.72
C LYS A 487 18.15 -19.72 19.29
N THR A 488 17.58 -19.86 18.10
CA THR A 488 17.13 -21.15 17.55
C THR A 488 18.10 -21.63 16.48
N VAL A 489 18.53 -22.89 16.58
CA VAL A 489 19.42 -23.53 15.60
C VAL A 489 18.67 -24.65 14.89
N ILE A 490 18.48 -24.53 13.58
CA ILE A 490 17.73 -25.50 12.74
C ILE A 490 18.73 -26.41 12.02
N ARG A 491 18.47 -27.73 11.90
CA ARG A 491 19.34 -28.69 11.18
C ARG A 491 19.03 -28.75 9.68
N GLU A 492 20.06 -28.78 8.83
CA GLU A 492 19.98 -28.65 7.36
C GLU A 492 19.06 -29.67 6.64
N SER A 493 19.07 -30.95 7.06
CA SER A 493 18.28 -32.01 6.39
C SER A 493 16.77 -31.79 6.44
N GLU A 494 16.32 -30.95 7.36
CA GLU A 494 14.93 -30.56 7.56
C GLU A 494 14.70 -29.08 7.21
N ALA A 495 15.79 -28.29 7.17
CA ALA A 495 15.77 -26.86 6.92
C ALA A 495 15.38 -26.52 5.48
N VAL A 496 15.93 -27.15 4.43
CA VAL A 496 15.67 -26.68 3.05
C VAL A 496 14.20 -26.86 2.64
N LYS A 497 13.62 -28.05 2.88
CA LYS A 497 12.19 -28.30 2.59
C LYS A 497 11.25 -27.51 3.50
N ARG A 498 11.61 -27.32 4.78
CA ARG A 498 10.79 -26.52 5.69
C ARG A 498 10.94 -25.02 5.45
N ILE A 499 12.12 -24.52 5.09
CA ILE A 499 12.38 -23.12 4.73
C ILE A 499 11.65 -22.78 3.44
N LEU A 500 11.59 -23.68 2.45
CA LEU A 500 10.78 -23.44 1.24
C LEU A 500 9.27 -23.44 1.56
N ASN A 501 8.77 -24.42 2.30
CA ASN A 501 7.36 -24.43 2.74
C ASN A 501 7.02 -23.31 3.74
N TRP A 502 8.00 -22.79 4.48
CA TRP A 502 7.85 -21.65 5.39
C TRP A 502 7.96 -20.34 4.66
N ALA A 503 8.89 -20.17 3.72
CA ALA A 503 9.03 -18.95 2.94
C ALA A 503 7.73 -18.61 2.17
N GLU A 504 6.92 -19.62 1.88
CA GLU A 504 5.58 -19.48 1.32
C GLU A 504 4.51 -19.01 2.33
N LYS A 505 4.77 -19.18 3.64
CA LYS A 505 3.84 -18.96 4.76
C LYS A 505 4.25 -17.90 5.80
N ASP A 506 5.53 -17.80 6.18
CA ASP A 506 6.11 -16.93 7.23
C ASP A 506 7.62 -16.64 7.02
N ILE A 507 8.11 -15.49 7.51
CA ILE A 507 9.54 -15.10 7.49
C ILE A 507 10.25 -15.52 8.79
N LEU A 508 11.50 -15.98 8.70
CA LEU A 508 12.30 -16.36 9.86
C LEU A 508 12.99 -15.15 10.54
N PRO A 509 12.92 -15.02 11.88
CA PRO A 509 13.60 -13.97 12.64
C PRO A 509 15.13 -13.93 12.46
N LEU A 510 15.73 -12.74 12.57
CA LEU A 510 17.17 -12.51 12.31
C LEU A 510 18.13 -13.29 13.22
N ASN A 511 17.68 -13.69 14.41
CA ASN A 511 18.50 -14.44 15.35
C ASN A 511 18.43 -15.96 15.17
N VAL A 512 17.73 -16.45 14.14
CA VAL A 512 17.75 -17.86 13.74
C VAL A 512 19.07 -18.17 13.04
N SER A 513 19.65 -19.33 13.33
CA SER A 513 20.82 -19.85 12.62
C SER A 513 20.53 -21.25 12.08
N VAL A 514 21.12 -21.59 10.94
CA VAL A 514 21.01 -22.91 10.30
C VAL A 514 22.33 -23.64 10.49
N LYS A 515 22.26 -24.89 10.94
CA LYS A 515 23.40 -25.79 11.07
C LYS A 515 23.45 -26.72 9.87
N GLY A 516 24.45 -26.51 9.02
CA GLY A 516 24.78 -27.34 7.86
C GLY A 516 25.18 -28.77 8.23
N ALA A 517 25.22 -29.66 7.25
CA ALA A 517 25.57 -31.08 7.37
C ALA A 517 27.01 -31.27 7.88
N GLY A 518 27.90 -30.34 7.53
CA GLY A 518 29.27 -30.27 8.08
C GLY A 518 29.36 -29.73 9.51
N GLY A 519 28.22 -29.44 10.16
CA GLY A 519 28.15 -28.89 11.51
C GLY A 519 28.40 -27.39 11.63
N ALA A 520 28.75 -26.72 10.52
CA ALA A 520 28.89 -25.27 10.44
C ALA A 520 27.54 -24.59 10.72
N VAL A 521 27.54 -23.51 11.52
CA VAL A 521 26.34 -22.75 11.85
C VAL A 521 26.42 -21.39 11.16
N ALA A 522 25.45 -21.09 10.31
CA ALA A 522 25.34 -19.82 9.59
C ALA A 522 24.08 -19.05 10.02
N PRO A 523 24.12 -17.71 10.13
CA PRO A 523 22.92 -16.89 10.28
C PRO A 523 21.89 -17.16 9.18
N ILE A 524 20.59 -17.11 9.49
CA ILE A 524 19.54 -17.33 8.47
C ILE A 524 19.61 -16.30 7.33
N SER A 525 20.01 -15.07 7.63
CA SER A 525 20.22 -14.01 6.65
C SER A 525 21.27 -14.39 5.61
N ASP A 526 22.42 -14.90 6.05
CA ASP A 526 23.48 -15.40 5.15
C ASP A 526 22.98 -16.54 4.28
N VAL A 527 22.22 -17.48 4.86
CA VAL A 527 21.66 -18.62 4.13
C VAL A 527 20.67 -18.16 3.06
N MET A 528 19.77 -17.23 3.38
CA MET A 528 18.78 -16.71 2.43
C MET A 528 19.43 -15.88 1.31
N ILE A 529 20.41 -15.05 1.66
CA ILE A 529 21.14 -14.22 0.68
C ILE A 529 21.97 -15.11 -0.26
N GLU A 530 22.63 -16.15 0.27
CA GLU A 530 23.41 -17.08 -0.56
C GLU A 530 22.50 -17.97 -1.42
N TRP A 531 21.36 -18.40 -0.90
CA TRP A 531 20.36 -19.13 -1.68
C TRP A 531 19.81 -18.28 -2.85
N MET A 532 19.54 -17.00 -2.61
CA MET A 532 19.16 -16.07 -3.69
C MET A 532 20.25 -15.97 -4.75
N LYS A 533 21.52 -15.79 -4.36
CA LYS A 533 22.65 -15.74 -5.31
C LYS A 533 22.78 -17.02 -6.12
N GLN A 534 22.64 -18.19 -5.49
CA GLN A 534 22.68 -19.48 -6.17
C GLN A 534 21.51 -19.63 -7.15
N SER A 535 20.30 -19.24 -6.74
CA SER A 535 19.12 -19.26 -7.61
C SER A 535 19.29 -18.34 -8.83
N MET A 536 19.87 -17.16 -8.62
CA MET A 536 20.20 -16.22 -9.70
C MET A 536 21.34 -16.71 -10.62
N ALA A 537 22.27 -17.52 -10.10
CA ALA A 537 23.33 -18.12 -10.90
C ALA A 537 22.83 -19.32 -11.72
N LEU A 538 21.76 -19.98 -11.26
CA LEU A 538 21.15 -21.14 -11.91
C LEU A 538 20.05 -20.79 -12.91
N LEU A 539 19.62 -19.51 -12.99
CA LEU A 539 18.61 -19.02 -13.93
C LEU A 539 18.81 -19.59 -15.35
N PRO A 540 17.94 -20.51 -15.81
CA PRO A 540 17.87 -20.89 -17.21
C PRO A 540 16.99 -19.89 -17.97
N VAL A 541 16.98 -20.02 -19.31
CA VAL A 541 16.25 -19.14 -20.24
C VAL A 541 14.72 -19.29 -20.15
N ASP A 542 14.22 -20.28 -19.40
CA ASP A 542 12.79 -20.66 -19.39
C ASP A 542 11.95 -19.90 -18.35
N LEU A 543 10.71 -19.58 -18.73
CA LEU A 543 9.81 -18.67 -17.99
C LEU A 543 9.21 -19.29 -16.71
N ASP A 544 9.05 -20.61 -16.65
CA ASP A 544 8.46 -21.27 -15.48
C ASP A 544 9.43 -21.33 -14.28
N GLU A 545 10.75 -21.44 -14.54
CA GLU A 545 11.79 -21.40 -13.50
C GLU A 545 12.08 -19.97 -12.99
N LEU A 546 11.64 -18.95 -13.73
CA LEU A 546 11.69 -17.56 -13.29
C LEU A 546 10.88 -17.35 -12.00
N SER A 547 9.78 -18.09 -11.82
CA SER A 547 8.93 -17.99 -10.62
C SER A 547 9.67 -18.40 -9.34
N ALA A 548 10.46 -19.48 -9.38
CA ALA A 548 11.28 -19.92 -8.25
C ALA A 548 12.38 -18.91 -7.91
N THR A 549 12.99 -18.31 -8.93
CA THR A 549 14.00 -17.26 -8.75
C THR A 549 13.41 -15.98 -8.17
N ILE A 550 12.23 -15.57 -8.63
CA ILE A 550 11.48 -14.42 -8.09
C ILE A 550 11.14 -14.65 -6.61
N MET A 551 10.72 -15.86 -6.24
CA MET A 551 10.48 -16.21 -4.83
C MET A 551 11.77 -16.16 -4.01
N GLY A 552 12.89 -16.64 -4.56
CA GLY A 552 14.21 -16.51 -3.93
C GLY A 552 14.62 -15.06 -3.68
N LEU A 553 14.37 -14.18 -4.65
CA LEU A 553 14.59 -12.74 -4.52
C LEU A 553 13.74 -12.10 -3.41
N LEU A 554 12.45 -12.40 -3.41
CA LEU A 554 11.49 -11.85 -2.45
C LEU A 554 11.82 -12.23 -1.01
N THR A 555 12.13 -13.51 -0.79
CA THR A 555 12.44 -14.03 0.54
C THR A 555 13.74 -13.47 1.10
N ALA A 556 14.70 -13.08 0.24
CA ALA A 556 15.96 -12.50 0.64
C ALA A 556 15.90 -10.98 0.91
N TRP A 557 14.97 -10.25 0.31
CA TRP A 557 14.84 -8.79 0.49
C TRP A 557 14.75 -8.31 1.94
N PRO A 558 13.94 -8.94 2.82
CA PRO A 558 13.92 -8.59 4.25
C PRO A 558 15.30 -8.65 4.89
N TYR A 559 16.12 -9.63 4.53
CA TYR A 559 17.46 -9.84 5.09
C TYR A 559 18.47 -8.85 4.49
N LEU A 560 18.36 -8.53 3.20
CA LEU A 560 19.16 -7.49 2.57
C LEU A 560 18.90 -6.11 3.19
N LEU A 561 17.62 -5.80 3.43
CA LEU A 561 17.22 -4.60 4.17
C LEU A 561 17.81 -4.62 5.57
N ALA A 562 17.55 -5.67 6.35
CA ALA A 562 18.01 -5.79 7.72
C ALA A 562 19.52 -5.56 7.87
N GLU A 563 20.33 -6.18 7.00
CA GLU A 563 21.79 -6.15 7.09
C GLU A 563 22.47 -5.05 6.27
N ARG A 564 21.70 -4.19 5.58
CA ARG A 564 22.22 -3.18 4.65
C ARG A 564 23.11 -3.78 3.55
N ARG A 565 22.78 -4.99 3.09
CA ARG A 565 23.55 -5.68 2.06
C ARG A 565 22.96 -5.40 0.69
N LYS A 566 23.85 -5.35 -0.30
CA LYS A 566 23.49 -5.28 -1.71
C LYS A 566 23.82 -6.58 -2.41
N VAL A 567 23.04 -6.92 -3.42
CA VAL A 567 23.35 -8.03 -4.32
C VAL A 567 23.30 -7.55 -5.76
N ASP A 568 24.28 -7.99 -6.55
CA ASP A 568 24.30 -7.74 -7.98
C ASP A 568 23.14 -8.51 -8.64
N MET A 569 22.17 -7.75 -9.15
CA MET A 569 21.01 -8.29 -9.85
C MET A 569 21.11 -8.13 -11.37
N SER A 570 22.27 -7.72 -11.89
CA SER A 570 22.47 -7.43 -13.31
C SER A 570 22.16 -8.63 -14.22
N CYS A 571 22.33 -9.87 -13.75
CA CYS A 571 22.00 -11.07 -14.53
C CYS A 571 20.51 -11.18 -14.88
N LEU A 572 19.60 -10.68 -14.03
CA LEU A 572 18.15 -10.68 -14.30
C LEU A 572 17.81 -9.80 -15.50
N PHE A 573 18.53 -8.69 -15.66
CA PHE A 573 18.30 -7.72 -16.74
C PHE A 573 19.01 -8.09 -18.04
N LYS A 574 20.03 -8.96 -18.00
CA LYS A 574 20.69 -9.48 -19.21
C LYS A 574 19.76 -10.36 -20.04
N LEU A 575 18.82 -11.07 -19.41
CA LEU A 575 17.87 -11.96 -20.09
C LEU A 575 16.78 -11.18 -20.87
N ARG A 576 16.50 -9.93 -20.49
CA ARG A 576 15.61 -9.01 -21.22
C ARG A 576 16.14 -7.57 -21.16
N PRO A 577 16.94 -7.15 -22.15
CA PRO A 577 17.54 -5.82 -22.19
C PRO A 577 16.54 -4.65 -22.20
N SER A 578 15.26 -4.91 -22.49
CA SER A 578 14.20 -3.89 -22.62
C SER A 578 13.27 -3.78 -21.41
N THR A 579 13.37 -4.64 -20.40
CA THR A 579 12.50 -4.55 -19.22
C THR A 579 13.09 -3.58 -18.20
N SER A 580 12.44 -2.43 -18.02
CA SER A 580 12.71 -1.58 -16.86
C SER A 580 12.42 -2.35 -15.57
N TRP A 581 12.95 -1.88 -14.45
CA TRP A 581 12.59 -2.40 -13.14
C TRP A 581 11.07 -2.34 -12.87
N GLU A 582 10.35 -1.35 -13.41
CA GLU A 582 8.88 -1.34 -13.33
C GLU A 582 8.29 -2.53 -14.09
N ALA A 583 8.77 -2.81 -15.30
CA ALA A 583 8.33 -3.96 -16.08
C ALA A 583 8.66 -5.29 -15.38
N PHE A 584 9.83 -5.40 -14.72
CA PHE A 584 10.20 -6.59 -13.94
C PHE A 584 9.23 -6.83 -12.76
N LEU A 585 8.85 -5.77 -12.05
CA LEU A 585 7.98 -5.87 -10.87
C LEU A 585 6.50 -6.01 -11.21
N CYS A 586 6.08 -5.52 -12.37
CA CYS A 586 4.72 -5.72 -12.89
C CYS A 586 4.46 -7.15 -13.41
N LEU A 587 5.49 -7.99 -13.56
CA LEU A 587 5.35 -9.34 -14.12
C LEU A 587 4.74 -10.36 -13.15
N ASP A 588 4.67 -10.10 -11.84
CA ASP A 588 4.10 -11.06 -10.91
C ASP A 588 3.34 -10.41 -9.74
N GLU A 589 2.02 -10.57 -9.70
CA GLU A 589 1.13 -10.13 -8.61
C GLU A 589 1.54 -10.75 -7.24
N ARG A 590 2.23 -11.90 -7.28
CA ARG A 590 2.80 -12.54 -6.08
C ARG A 590 3.87 -11.66 -5.44
N LEU A 591 4.64 -10.87 -6.21
CA LEU A 591 5.64 -9.92 -5.68
C LEU A 591 4.99 -8.88 -4.77
N LEU A 592 3.91 -8.25 -5.24
CA LEU A 592 3.19 -7.22 -4.48
C LEU A 592 2.50 -7.81 -3.26
N THR A 593 1.87 -8.97 -3.43
CA THR A 593 1.21 -9.69 -2.33
C THR A 593 2.20 -10.07 -1.24
N MET A 594 3.38 -10.55 -1.61
CA MET A 594 4.41 -10.94 -0.65
C MET A 594 5.03 -9.71 0.01
N ALA A 595 5.40 -8.66 -0.74
CA ALA A 595 5.87 -7.41 -0.17
C ALA A 595 4.86 -6.80 0.82
N ALA A 596 3.57 -6.88 0.52
CA ALA A 596 2.50 -6.47 1.43
C ALA A 596 2.41 -7.36 2.68
N LYS A 597 2.50 -8.70 2.54
CA LYS A 597 2.56 -9.63 3.68
C LYS A 597 3.75 -9.35 4.61
N MET A 598 4.87 -8.92 4.06
CA MET A 598 6.07 -8.55 4.83
C MET A 598 5.99 -7.15 5.45
N GLY A 599 4.90 -6.42 5.21
CA GLY A 599 4.76 -5.01 5.56
C GLY A 599 5.73 -4.09 4.81
N LEU A 600 6.48 -4.58 3.82
CA LEU A 600 7.48 -3.79 3.10
C LEU A 600 6.84 -2.64 2.33
N SER A 601 5.67 -2.86 1.71
CA SER A 601 4.95 -1.82 0.97
C SER A 601 4.47 -0.67 1.86
N LEU A 602 4.37 -0.87 3.18
CA LEU A 602 4.02 0.19 4.12
C LEU A 602 5.17 1.15 4.40
N TYR A 603 6.43 0.72 4.16
CA TYR A 603 7.64 1.45 4.54
C TYR A 603 8.53 1.82 3.36
N PHE A 604 8.52 1.00 2.30
CA PHE A 604 9.43 1.11 1.17
C PHE A 604 8.67 1.16 -0.14
N THR A 605 9.01 2.12 -0.98
CA THR A 605 8.60 2.11 -2.38
C THR A 605 9.41 1.07 -3.15
N LEU A 606 8.92 0.66 -4.31
CA LEU A 606 9.69 -0.19 -5.22
C LEU A 606 11.03 0.43 -5.60
N SER A 607 11.10 1.76 -5.72
CA SER A 607 12.34 2.50 -5.97
C SER A 607 13.32 2.41 -4.79
N ASP A 608 12.83 2.36 -3.55
CA ASP A 608 13.69 2.16 -2.37
C ASP A 608 14.30 0.76 -2.33
N LEU A 609 13.53 -0.26 -2.76
CA LEU A 609 14.02 -1.65 -2.83
C LEU A 609 15.10 -1.81 -3.92
N ARG A 610 15.10 -0.97 -4.97
CA ARG A 610 16.19 -0.94 -5.96
C ARG A 610 17.53 -0.58 -5.34
N LEU A 611 17.57 0.19 -4.24
CA LEU A 611 18.82 0.57 -3.57
C LEU A 611 19.58 -0.63 -2.97
N LEU A 612 18.90 -1.76 -2.80
CA LEU A 612 19.46 -3.04 -2.37
C LEU A 612 20.14 -3.80 -3.51
N THR A 613 20.06 -3.29 -4.73
CA THR A 613 20.73 -3.86 -5.89
C THR A 613 22.03 -3.11 -6.16
N ASP A 614 23.11 -3.85 -6.39
CA ASP A 614 24.38 -3.25 -6.76
C ASP A 614 24.30 -2.81 -8.23
N SER A 615 24.37 -1.50 -8.46
CA SER A 615 24.25 -0.88 -9.79
C SER A 615 25.60 -0.72 -10.49
N SER A 616 26.66 -1.34 -9.97
CA SER A 616 28.03 -1.27 -10.50
C SER A 616 28.24 -2.05 -11.83
N CYS A 617 27.24 -2.09 -12.70
CA CYS A 617 27.40 -2.53 -14.07
C CYS A 617 28.05 -1.41 -14.90
N THR A 618 29.37 -1.35 -14.88
CA THR A 618 30.12 -0.74 -15.98
C THR A 618 29.92 -1.65 -17.19
N VAL A 619 29.20 -1.17 -18.20
CA VAL A 619 29.11 -1.82 -19.50
C VAL A 619 30.54 -1.97 -20.04
N LEU A 620 31.11 -3.16 -19.94
CA LEU A 620 32.28 -3.53 -20.73
C LEU A 620 31.82 -3.54 -22.19
N SER A 621 32.09 -2.44 -22.89
CA SER A 621 32.02 -2.36 -24.35
C SER A 621 33.00 -3.38 -24.91
N THR A 622 32.50 -4.58 -25.19
CA THR A 622 33.23 -5.55 -25.99
C THR A 622 32.84 -5.29 -27.44
N HIS A 623 33.81 -4.80 -28.20
CA HIS A 623 33.79 -4.81 -29.66
C HIS A 623 33.45 -6.22 -30.17
N VAL A 624 32.33 -6.34 -30.88
CA VAL A 624 32.18 -7.12 -32.14
C VAL A 624 31.28 -6.32 -33.06
#